data_AF-J9EJ75-F1
#
_entry.id   AF-J9EJ75-F1
#
_cell.length_a   1.000
_cell.length_b   1.000
_cell.length_c   1.000
_cell.angle_alpha   90.00
_cell.angle_beta   90.00
_cell.angle_gamma   90.00
#
_symmetry.space_group_name_H-M   'P 1'
#
loop_
_entity.id
_entity.type
_entity.pdbx_description
1 polymer ?
#
loop_
_entity_poly.entity_id
_entity_poly.type
_entity_poly.pdbx_seq_one_letter_code
_entity_poly.pdbx_strand_id
1 'polypeptide(L)'
;MRALPWRLFGENHPVRCKEDVRPIFWSMRPKSYVFRTREWDEFPNGRWGNSSSPAFNDLKDYYLFYLKGQPTRDEQLRMYGERLETLADIQKVFVNFITQNINENGVKVSQLPWNEQHDGIRAETSLIKDQLLWCNSNGFLTINSQPSINGAPSTDPFVGWGKPGGYCYQKAYLEFFTSQANAEVLWNLLPSYSRLNCHIVNHDATIDWTNTETTMPIAVTWGVFPGSEIAQPTVVDPLSFRVWKDEAFSAWLNWSSIYAEGTSSRCLLEKFIMSIVW
;
A
#
# COMPACT_ATOMS: atom_id res chain seq x y z
N MET A 1 -6.09 22.15 4.19
CA MET A 1 -6.85 21.19 3.36
C MET A 1 -5.95 20.71 2.25
N ARG A 2 -5.90 19.40 2.01
CA ARG A 2 -5.04 18.81 0.97
C ARG A 2 -5.68 18.99 -0.41
N ALA A 3 -4.89 19.28 -1.44
CA ALA A 3 -5.39 19.46 -2.80
C ALA A 3 -5.85 18.13 -3.44
N LEU A 4 -5.10 17.05 -3.19
CA LEU A 4 -5.40 15.68 -3.60
C LEU A 4 -5.24 14.72 -2.40
N PRO A 5 -5.73 13.46 -2.47
CA PRO A 5 -5.53 12.47 -1.41
C PRO A 5 -4.06 12.12 -1.15
N TRP A 6 -3.16 12.44 -2.09
CA TRP A 6 -1.73 12.22 -2.03
C TRP A 6 -0.95 13.51 -2.26
N ARG A 7 0.31 13.54 -1.82
CA ARG A 7 1.19 14.70 -1.96
C ARG A 7 1.62 14.89 -3.42
N LEU A 8 1.45 16.10 -3.94
CA LEU A 8 1.98 16.50 -5.23
C LEU A 8 3.52 16.51 -5.19
N PHE A 9 4.14 15.93 -6.21
CA PHE A 9 5.59 15.97 -6.42
C PHE A 9 5.85 16.61 -7.78
N GLY A 10 6.83 17.53 -7.83
CA GLY A 10 7.19 18.17 -9.09
C GLY A 10 6.17 19.23 -9.55
N GLU A 11 5.65 20.06 -8.65
CA GLU A 11 4.80 21.21 -9.01
C GLU A 11 5.49 22.13 -10.03
N ASN A 12 6.82 22.25 -9.96
CA ASN A 12 7.64 23.00 -10.91
C ASN A 12 8.13 22.15 -12.11
N HIS A 13 7.78 20.88 -12.18
CA HIS A 13 8.20 19.99 -13.27
C HIS A 13 7.32 20.26 -14.50
N PRO A 14 7.89 20.43 -15.71
CA PRO A 14 7.16 20.91 -16.88
C PRO A 14 5.99 20.01 -17.31
N VAL A 15 6.11 18.69 -17.12
CA VAL A 15 5.09 17.71 -17.52
C VAL A 15 4.28 17.18 -16.32
N ARG A 16 4.94 16.65 -15.28
CA ARG A 16 4.30 16.08 -14.08
C ARG A 16 3.36 17.02 -13.32
N CYS A 17 3.49 18.35 -13.46
CA CYS A 17 2.56 19.29 -12.82
C CYS A 17 1.08 19.07 -13.23
N LYS A 18 0.83 18.35 -14.33
CA LYS A 18 -0.51 17.97 -14.82
C LYS A 18 -1.02 16.63 -14.29
N GLU A 19 -0.21 15.91 -13.53
CA GLU A 19 -0.54 14.60 -12.97
C GLU A 19 -1.62 14.73 -11.89
N ASP A 20 -2.75 14.06 -12.07
CA ASP A 20 -3.88 14.12 -11.12
C ASP A 20 -4.47 12.75 -10.74
N VAL A 21 -3.95 11.65 -11.28
CA VAL A 21 -4.41 10.28 -10.99
C VAL A 21 -3.25 9.30 -10.85
N ARG A 22 -3.29 8.45 -9.81
CA ARG A 22 -2.27 7.44 -9.50
C ARG A 22 -2.87 6.08 -9.09
N PRO A 23 -2.15 4.97 -9.28
CA PRO A 23 -2.49 3.69 -8.66
C PRO A 23 -2.32 3.78 -7.13
N ILE A 24 -3.23 3.14 -6.39
CA ILE A 24 -3.26 3.19 -4.91
C ILE A 24 -2.06 2.51 -4.23
N PHE A 25 -1.38 1.62 -4.93
CA PHE A 25 -0.33 0.73 -4.40
C PHE A 25 0.85 1.49 -3.77
N TRP A 26 1.32 2.55 -4.43
CA TRP A 26 2.42 3.38 -3.91
C TRP A 26 1.95 4.52 -3.00
N SER A 27 0.72 4.47 -2.47
CA SER A 27 0.21 5.56 -1.62
C SER A 27 1.09 5.80 -0.39
N MET A 28 1.69 4.75 0.17
CA MET A 28 2.62 4.81 1.31
C MET A 28 4.10 4.90 0.87
N ARG A 29 4.38 4.80 -0.43
CA ARG A 29 5.72 4.85 -1.03
C ARG A 29 5.83 5.87 -2.17
N PRO A 30 5.46 7.15 -1.93
CA PRO A 30 5.37 8.12 -3.00
C PRO A 30 6.73 8.44 -3.66
N LYS A 31 7.85 8.33 -2.94
CA LYS A 31 9.17 8.54 -3.56
C LYS A 31 9.50 7.42 -4.54
N SER A 32 9.14 6.17 -4.22
CA SER A 32 9.26 5.05 -5.16
C SER A 32 8.50 5.34 -6.44
N TYR A 33 7.21 5.68 -6.33
CA TYR A 33 6.39 6.00 -7.48
C TYR A 33 6.99 7.09 -8.38
N VAL A 34 7.44 8.20 -7.77
CA VAL A 34 8.04 9.32 -8.51
C VAL A 34 9.31 8.89 -9.21
N PHE A 35 10.18 8.10 -8.55
CA PHE A 35 11.39 7.58 -9.15
C PHE A 35 11.10 6.69 -10.36
N ARG A 36 10.15 5.76 -10.24
CA ARG A 36 9.81 4.78 -11.28
C ARG A 36 9.13 5.39 -12.49
N THR A 37 8.49 6.54 -12.32
CA THR A 37 7.78 7.28 -13.37
C THR A 37 8.54 8.54 -13.80
N ARG A 38 9.79 8.74 -13.37
CA ARG A 38 10.53 9.99 -13.62
C ARG A 38 10.84 10.25 -15.10
N GLU A 39 10.99 9.19 -15.88
CA GLU A 39 11.33 9.24 -17.32
C GLU A 39 10.07 9.19 -18.21
N TRP A 40 8.88 9.36 -17.64
CA TRP A 40 7.66 9.40 -18.45
C TRP A 40 7.56 10.73 -19.20
N ASP A 41 7.33 10.64 -20.51
CA ASP A 41 7.13 11.81 -21.38
C ASP A 41 5.81 12.53 -21.10
N GLU A 42 4.77 11.77 -20.70
CA GLU A 42 3.44 12.27 -20.35
C GLU A 42 2.92 11.62 -19.07
N PHE A 43 2.14 12.37 -18.28
CA PHE A 43 1.55 11.89 -17.04
C PHE A 43 0.02 11.83 -17.16
N PRO A 44 -0.64 10.79 -16.59
CA PRO A 44 -2.09 10.67 -16.61
C PRO A 44 -2.82 11.89 -16.04
N ASN A 45 -3.85 12.33 -16.77
CA ASN A 45 -4.72 13.45 -16.43
C ASN A 45 -6.18 13.05 -16.62
N GLY A 46 -7.01 13.25 -15.60
CA GLY A 46 -8.44 12.95 -15.57
C GLY A 46 -8.76 11.47 -15.39
N ARG A 47 -8.38 10.60 -16.33
CA ARG A 47 -8.57 9.14 -16.22
C ARG A 47 -7.24 8.41 -16.29
N TRP A 48 -7.09 7.36 -15.48
CA TRP A 48 -6.07 6.35 -15.76
C TRP A 48 -6.49 5.65 -17.06
N GLY A 49 -5.73 5.84 -18.12
CA GLY A 49 -6.06 5.34 -19.46
C GLY A 49 -6.00 3.81 -19.55
N ASN A 50 -6.35 3.27 -20.71
CA ASN A 50 -6.07 1.87 -21.04
C ASN A 50 -4.54 1.72 -21.08
N SER A 51 -3.99 0.89 -20.21
CA SER A 51 -2.65 0.92 -19.63
C SER A 51 -1.46 0.65 -20.59
N SER A 52 -1.45 1.30 -21.77
CA SER A 52 -0.34 1.35 -22.73
C SER A 52 0.69 2.45 -22.42
N SER A 53 0.54 3.14 -21.29
CA SER A 53 1.49 4.16 -20.80
C SER A 53 2.88 3.54 -20.55
N PRO A 54 3.96 4.34 -20.69
CA PRO A 54 5.34 3.84 -20.68
C PRO A 54 5.64 2.94 -19.48
N ALA A 55 6.41 1.88 -19.73
CA ALA A 55 6.78 0.90 -18.72
C ALA A 55 7.36 1.61 -17.49
N PHE A 56 6.91 1.20 -16.30
CA PHE A 56 7.56 1.63 -15.07
C PHE A 56 9.01 1.16 -15.09
N ASN A 57 9.94 2.05 -14.71
CA ASN A 57 11.35 1.67 -14.66
C ASN A 57 11.64 0.65 -13.54
N ASP A 58 12.65 -0.17 -13.79
CA ASP A 58 13.21 -1.10 -12.78
C ASP A 58 13.73 -0.32 -11.56
N LEU A 59 13.61 -0.95 -10.39
CA LEU A 59 14.04 -0.39 -9.10
C LEU A 59 15.55 -0.52 -8.81
N LYS A 60 16.39 -0.92 -9.78
CA LYS A 60 17.79 -1.31 -9.55
C LYS A 60 18.62 -0.25 -8.81
N ASP A 61 18.31 1.04 -8.98
CA ASP A 61 19.03 2.16 -8.32
C ASP A 61 18.24 2.85 -7.19
N TYR A 62 17.05 2.35 -6.84
CA TYR A 62 16.17 3.00 -5.86
C TYR A 62 16.72 2.90 -4.42
N TYR A 63 17.60 1.95 -4.12
CA TYR A 63 18.29 1.85 -2.84
C TYR A 63 19.03 3.15 -2.45
N LEU A 64 19.48 3.94 -3.44
CA LEU A 64 20.15 5.22 -3.19
C LEU A 64 19.17 6.30 -2.66
N PHE A 65 17.88 6.22 -3.00
CA PHE A 65 16.84 7.11 -2.47
C PHE A 65 16.38 6.72 -1.06
N TYR A 66 16.49 5.43 -0.71
CA TYR A 66 16.18 4.91 0.63
C TYR A 66 17.17 5.37 1.70
N LEU A 67 18.39 5.81 1.38
CA LEU A 67 19.41 6.05 2.40
C LEU A 67 19.13 7.25 3.33
N LYS A 68 18.24 8.18 2.97
CA LYS A 68 17.94 9.36 3.79
C LYS A 68 16.66 9.19 4.60
N GLY A 69 16.83 9.08 5.91
CA GLY A 69 15.73 9.09 6.89
C GLY A 69 15.09 7.73 7.15
N GLN A 70 15.74 6.62 6.78
CA GLN A 70 15.33 5.30 7.22
C GLN A 70 15.75 5.06 8.68
N PRO A 71 14.96 4.30 9.44
CA PRO A 71 15.34 3.94 10.80
C PRO A 71 16.60 3.08 10.74
N THR A 72 17.50 3.31 11.68
CA THR A 72 18.68 2.48 11.86
C THR A 72 18.28 1.04 12.14
N ARG A 73 19.20 0.10 11.91
CA ARG A 73 18.98 -1.32 12.22
C ARG A 73 18.50 -1.53 13.66
N ASP A 74 19.08 -0.81 14.62
CA ASP A 74 18.73 -0.91 16.03
C ASP A 74 17.32 -0.40 16.31
N GLU A 75 16.90 0.71 15.69
CA GLU A 75 15.52 1.21 15.78
C GLU A 75 14.52 0.22 15.17
N GLN A 76 14.87 -0.40 14.04
CA GLN A 76 14.05 -1.43 13.41
C GLN A 76 13.90 -2.67 14.30
N LEU A 77 14.99 -3.14 14.92
CA LEU A 77 14.94 -4.25 15.88
C LEU A 77 14.08 -3.91 17.10
N ARG A 78 14.14 -2.67 17.61
CA ARG A 78 13.26 -2.26 18.72
C ARG A 78 11.79 -2.22 18.31
N MET A 79 11.47 -1.80 17.08
CA MET A 79 10.09 -1.80 16.58
C MET A 79 9.57 -3.21 16.30
N TYR A 80 10.36 -4.02 15.58
CA TYR A 80 9.92 -5.30 15.03
C TYR A 80 10.22 -6.50 15.93
N GLY A 81 11.00 -6.32 16.99
CA GLY A 81 11.46 -7.36 17.89
C GLY A 81 12.92 -7.74 17.62
N GLU A 82 13.69 -7.98 18.68
CA GLU A 82 15.08 -8.42 18.55
C GLU A 82 15.19 -9.88 18.09
N ARG A 83 14.15 -10.67 18.35
CA ARG A 83 14.04 -12.08 17.98
C ARG A 83 12.62 -12.40 17.52
N LEU A 84 12.51 -13.16 16.44
CA LEU A 84 11.25 -13.69 15.92
C LEU A 84 11.35 -15.22 15.95
N GLU A 85 10.42 -15.88 16.65
CA GLU A 85 10.40 -17.34 16.78
C GLU A 85 9.20 -17.96 16.07
N THR A 86 8.11 -17.21 15.95
CA THR A 86 6.83 -17.69 15.42
C THR A 86 6.19 -16.71 14.45
N LEU A 87 5.23 -17.18 13.65
CA LEU A 87 4.40 -16.30 12.82
C LEU A 87 3.57 -15.31 13.63
N ALA A 88 3.25 -15.65 14.89
CA ALA A 88 2.56 -14.76 15.80
C ALA A 88 3.40 -13.52 16.13
N ASP A 89 4.73 -13.65 16.18
CA ASP A 89 5.63 -12.51 16.40
C ASP A 89 5.57 -11.54 15.22
N ILE A 90 5.50 -12.06 13.98
CA ILE A 90 5.31 -11.24 12.78
C ILE A 90 3.96 -10.52 12.83
N GLN A 91 2.86 -11.25 13.11
CA GLN A 91 1.51 -10.68 13.23
C GLN A 91 1.46 -9.57 14.30
N LYS A 92 2.13 -9.79 15.44
CA LYS A 92 2.20 -8.83 16.54
C LYS A 92 2.79 -7.48 16.11
N VAL A 93 3.77 -7.47 15.20
CA VAL A 93 4.32 -6.21 14.66
C VAL A 93 3.26 -5.42 13.90
N PHE A 94 2.46 -6.06 13.06
CA PHE A 94 1.37 -5.40 12.34
C PHE A 94 0.28 -4.91 13.30
N VAL A 95 -0.07 -5.71 14.31
CA VAL A 95 -1.02 -5.30 15.36
C VAL A 95 -0.50 -4.08 16.12
N ASN A 96 0.79 -4.07 16.49
CA ASN A 96 1.42 -2.92 17.16
C ASN A 96 1.45 -1.67 16.26
N PHE A 97 1.65 -1.85 14.94
CA PHE A 97 1.55 -0.76 13.97
C PHE A 97 0.13 -0.20 13.89
N ILE A 98 -0.93 -1.02 13.86
CA ILE A 98 -2.30 -0.51 13.81
C ILE A 98 -2.72 0.11 15.15
N THR A 99 -2.35 -0.51 16.28
CA THR A 99 -2.73 0.01 17.60
C THR A 99 -2.04 1.32 17.94
N GLN A 100 -0.80 1.53 17.46
CA GLN A 100 0.09 2.63 17.84
C GLN A 100 0.38 2.67 19.36
N ASN A 101 0.34 1.50 20.01
CA ASN A 101 0.74 1.29 21.40
C ASN A 101 2.26 1.08 21.50
N ILE A 102 2.81 1.32 22.69
CA ILE A 102 4.21 1.01 23.01
C ILE A 102 4.34 -0.52 23.12
N ASN A 103 5.31 -1.10 22.42
CA ASN A 103 5.63 -2.52 22.46
C ASN A 103 6.50 -2.88 23.69
N GLU A 104 6.89 -4.15 23.82
CA GLU A 104 7.76 -4.65 24.89
C GLU A 104 9.13 -3.95 24.98
N ASN A 105 9.61 -3.34 23.90
CA ASN A 105 10.91 -2.67 23.83
C ASN A 105 10.81 -1.16 24.14
N GLY A 106 9.66 -0.70 24.62
CA GLY A 106 9.44 0.68 25.02
C GLY A 106 9.27 1.66 23.85
N VAL A 107 8.99 1.16 22.64
CA VAL A 107 8.80 2.01 21.43
C VAL A 107 7.48 1.70 20.74
N LYS A 108 6.97 2.64 19.95
CA LYS A 108 5.85 2.38 19.03
C LYS A 108 6.39 1.84 17.72
N VAL A 109 5.61 0.97 17.06
CA VAL A 109 5.87 0.61 15.67
C VAL A 109 5.34 1.74 14.78
N SER A 110 6.22 2.69 14.45
CA SER A 110 5.85 3.91 13.70
C SER A 110 5.87 3.72 12.18
N GLN A 111 6.48 2.64 11.71
CA GLN A 111 6.67 2.32 10.30
C GLN A 111 6.64 0.81 10.10
N LEU A 112 6.21 0.38 8.90
CA LEU A 112 6.38 -0.98 8.38
C LEU A 112 7.26 -0.90 7.11
N PRO A 113 7.83 -2.02 6.63
CA PRO A 113 8.66 -2.02 5.41
C PRO A 113 7.98 -1.41 4.17
N TRP A 114 6.65 -1.48 4.08
CA TRP A 114 5.85 -0.92 2.97
C TRP A 114 5.54 0.57 3.08
N ASN A 115 5.99 1.24 4.14
CA ASN A 115 5.66 2.63 4.41
C ASN A 115 6.93 3.49 4.44
N GLU A 116 6.97 4.60 3.71
CA GLU A 116 8.09 5.55 3.74
C GLU A 116 7.99 6.57 4.89
N GLN A 117 6.80 6.76 5.46
CA GLN A 117 6.54 7.73 6.53
C GLN A 117 6.69 7.10 7.91
N HIS A 118 7.10 7.93 8.89
CA HIS A 118 7.34 7.55 10.29
C HIS A 118 6.24 8.01 11.26
N ASP A 119 5.11 8.45 10.73
CA ASP A 119 4.04 9.08 11.50
C ASP A 119 2.95 8.07 11.95
N GLY A 120 3.18 6.77 11.76
CA GLY A 120 2.23 5.71 12.10
C GLY A 120 1.13 5.54 11.05
N ILE A 121 -0.13 5.51 11.51
CA ILE A 121 -1.31 5.28 10.67
C ILE A 121 -1.95 6.59 10.18
N ARG A 122 -2.61 6.55 9.02
CA ARG A 122 -3.37 7.70 8.52
C ARG A 122 -4.62 7.95 9.35
N ALA A 123 -5.11 9.19 9.34
CA ALA A 123 -6.34 9.56 10.04
C ALA A 123 -7.54 8.69 9.62
N GLU A 124 -7.71 8.41 8.32
CA GLU A 124 -8.79 7.58 7.79
C GLU A 124 -8.75 6.11 8.27
N THR A 125 -7.55 5.60 8.60
CA THR A 125 -7.37 4.23 9.14
C THR A 125 -8.09 4.04 10.48
N SER A 126 -8.26 5.12 11.25
CA SER A 126 -9.00 5.07 12.53
C SER A 126 -10.47 4.62 12.36
N LEU A 127 -11.07 4.86 11.19
CA LEU A 127 -12.46 4.50 10.90
C LEU A 127 -12.68 2.99 10.73
N ILE A 128 -11.61 2.23 10.48
CA ILE A 128 -11.64 0.78 10.25
C ILE A 128 -10.61 0.03 11.13
N LYS A 129 -10.20 0.65 12.24
CA LYS A 129 -9.10 0.16 13.09
C LYS A 129 -9.37 -1.26 13.61
N ASP A 130 -10.57 -1.51 14.12
CA ASP A 130 -10.91 -2.81 14.73
C ASP A 130 -10.93 -3.95 13.71
N GLN A 131 -11.41 -3.67 12.49
CA GLN A 131 -11.39 -4.63 11.39
C GLN A 131 -9.95 -4.96 10.97
N LEU A 132 -9.08 -3.95 10.90
CA LEU A 132 -7.66 -4.17 10.58
C LEU A 132 -6.95 -4.95 11.69
N LEU A 133 -7.26 -4.69 12.97
CA LEU A 133 -6.72 -5.49 14.08
C LEU A 133 -7.14 -6.95 13.94
N TRP A 134 -8.42 -7.22 13.65
CA TRP A 134 -8.90 -8.56 13.40
C TRP A 134 -8.16 -9.23 12.24
N CYS A 135 -7.99 -8.55 11.10
CA CYS A 135 -7.26 -9.07 9.95
C CYS A 135 -5.83 -9.48 10.33
N ASN A 136 -5.07 -8.56 10.94
CA ASN A 136 -3.67 -8.79 11.25
C ASN A 136 -3.47 -9.88 12.32
N SER A 137 -4.35 -9.95 13.33
CA SER A 137 -4.33 -11.01 14.33
C SER A 137 -4.69 -12.40 13.78
N ASN A 138 -5.37 -12.48 12.63
CA ASN A 138 -5.75 -13.73 11.97
C ASN A 138 -4.89 -14.06 10.74
N GLY A 139 -3.75 -13.39 10.57
CA GLY A 139 -2.78 -13.69 9.51
C GLY A 139 -3.08 -13.06 8.14
N PHE A 140 -4.00 -12.10 8.07
CA PHE A 140 -4.18 -11.21 6.92
C PHE A 140 -3.38 -9.93 7.18
N LEU A 141 -2.09 -9.96 6.83
CA LEU A 141 -1.10 -8.93 7.17
C LEU A 141 -1.25 -7.70 6.25
N THR A 142 -2.01 -6.71 6.69
CA THR A 142 -2.45 -5.57 5.87
C THR A 142 -1.33 -4.55 5.66
N ILE A 143 -1.08 -4.16 4.41
CA ILE A 143 -0.07 -3.17 4.04
C ILE A 143 -0.68 -1.86 3.53
N ASN A 144 -1.95 -1.88 3.09
CA ASN A 144 -2.66 -0.70 2.60
C ASN A 144 -4.17 -0.88 2.77
N SER A 145 -4.90 0.23 3.01
CA SER A 145 -6.35 0.22 3.17
C SER A 145 -6.94 1.62 3.03
N GLN A 146 -8.22 1.69 2.63
CA GLN A 146 -9.05 2.89 2.81
C GLN A 146 -10.51 2.50 3.12
N PRO A 147 -11.22 3.28 3.96
CA PRO A 147 -12.63 3.04 4.26
C PRO A 147 -13.53 3.34 3.05
N SER A 148 -14.76 2.83 3.08
CA SER A 148 -15.79 3.30 2.15
C SER A 148 -16.34 4.65 2.60
N ILE A 149 -16.38 5.63 1.70
CA ILE A 149 -16.91 6.97 1.98
C ILE A 149 -17.98 7.30 0.94
N ASN A 150 -19.14 7.74 1.43
CA ASN A 150 -20.29 8.07 0.59
C ASN A 150 -20.64 9.56 0.74
N GLY A 151 -19.96 10.41 -0.02
CA GLY A 151 -20.27 11.84 -0.09
C GLY A 151 -19.91 12.62 1.17
N ALA A 152 -18.72 12.39 1.74
CA ALA A 152 -18.23 13.23 2.83
C ALA A 152 -17.96 14.65 2.31
N PRO A 153 -18.17 15.72 3.10
CA PRO A 153 -17.77 17.07 2.72
C PRO A 153 -16.29 17.11 2.33
N SER A 154 -15.93 17.87 1.29
CA SER A 154 -14.52 18.03 0.89
C SER A 154 -13.63 18.64 1.98
N THR A 155 -14.26 19.23 3.00
CA THR A 155 -13.61 19.81 4.19
C THR A 155 -13.52 18.84 5.37
N ASP A 156 -13.95 17.59 5.23
CA ASP A 156 -13.90 16.58 6.29
C ASP A 156 -12.45 16.40 6.82
N PRO A 157 -12.24 16.35 8.14
CA PRO A 157 -10.89 16.31 8.72
C PRO A 157 -10.15 14.98 8.51
N PHE A 158 -10.86 13.88 8.24
CA PHE A 158 -10.28 12.54 8.06
C PHE A 158 -10.04 12.22 6.59
N VAL A 159 -11.03 12.53 5.74
CA VAL A 159 -11.04 12.09 4.33
C VAL A 159 -11.12 13.23 3.32
N GLY A 160 -11.38 14.47 3.75
CA GLY A 160 -11.55 15.62 2.87
C GLY A 160 -10.32 15.98 2.03
N TRP A 161 -10.54 16.40 0.79
CA TRP A 161 -9.53 16.91 -0.14
C TRP A 161 -10.19 17.75 -1.25
N GLY A 162 -9.40 18.51 -1.99
CA GLY A 162 -9.87 19.31 -3.13
C GLY A 162 -10.45 20.66 -2.73
N LYS A 163 -11.39 21.19 -3.54
CA LYS A 163 -12.00 22.50 -3.30
C LYS A 163 -13.08 22.43 -2.22
N PRO A 164 -13.20 23.42 -1.32
CA PRO A 164 -14.30 23.50 -0.36
C PRO A 164 -15.68 23.51 -1.04
N GLY A 165 -16.68 22.96 -0.35
CA GLY A 165 -18.07 22.89 -0.85
C GLY A 165 -18.36 21.74 -1.81
N GLY A 166 -17.42 20.79 -1.95
CA GLY A 166 -17.61 19.56 -2.73
C GLY A 166 -17.87 18.33 -1.87
N TYR A 167 -17.89 17.18 -2.52
CA TYR A 167 -18.12 15.86 -1.91
C TYR A 167 -17.07 14.86 -2.34
N CYS A 168 -16.52 14.12 -1.38
CA CYS A 168 -15.52 13.07 -1.59
C CYS A 168 -16.15 11.68 -1.42
N TYR A 169 -15.70 10.73 -2.24
CA TYR A 169 -16.18 9.36 -2.28
C TYR A 169 -14.99 8.38 -2.32
N GLN A 170 -15.16 7.23 -1.66
CA GLN A 170 -14.18 6.15 -1.63
C GLN A 170 -14.89 4.80 -1.69
N LYS A 171 -14.39 3.87 -2.52
CA LYS A 171 -14.65 2.44 -2.38
C LYS A 171 -13.75 1.89 -1.26
N ALA A 172 -14.25 0.95 -0.47
CA ALA A 172 -13.40 0.25 0.48
C ALA A 172 -12.31 -0.53 -0.28
N TYR A 173 -11.09 -0.50 0.26
CA TYR A 173 -9.92 -1.17 -0.31
C TYR A 173 -9.12 -1.82 0.81
N LEU A 174 -8.59 -3.02 0.53
CA LEU A 174 -7.76 -3.77 1.44
C LEU A 174 -6.68 -4.52 0.64
N GLU A 175 -5.44 -4.41 1.10
CA GLU A 175 -4.25 -5.02 0.49
C GLU A 175 -3.44 -5.71 1.60
N PHE A 176 -3.16 -7.01 1.46
CA PHE A 176 -2.54 -7.78 2.55
C PHE A 176 -1.78 -9.00 2.05
N PHE A 177 -0.75 -9.42 2.80
CA PHE A 177 -0.15 -10.74 2.63
C PHE A 177 -0.86 -11.76 3.53
N THR A 178 -0.97 -13.00 3.07
CA THR A 178 -1.56 -14.10 3.84
C THR A 178 -0.90 -15.43 3.51
N SER A 179 -1.16 -16.46 4.30
CA SER A 179 -0.70 -17.83 4.00
C SER A 179 -1.39 -18.38 2.73
N GLN A 180 -0.71 -19.29 2.04
CA GLN A 180 -1.26 -20.05 0.91
C GLN A 180 -2.62 -20.70 1.26
N ALA A 181 -2.76 -21.30 2.45
CA ALA A 181 -4.00 -21.94 2.88
C ALA A 181 -5.17 -20.94 2.99
N ASN A 182 -4.94 -19.75 3.52
CA ASN A 182 -5.95 -18.69 3.56
C ASN A 182 -6.28 -18.18 2.15
N ALA A 183 -5.28 -18.03 1.28
CA ALA A 183 -5.48 -17.60 -0.09
C ALA A 183 -6.33 -18.60 -0.89
N GLU A 184 -6.13 -19.90 -0.70
CA GLU A 184 -6.95 -20.95 -1.33
C GLU A 184 -8.41 -20.90 -0.89
N VAL A 185 -8.68 -20.61 0.40
CA VAL A 185 -10.06 -20.39 0.89
C VAL A 185 -10.68 -19.18 0.21
N LEU A 186 -9.95 -18.06 0.14
CA LEU A 186 -10.42 -16.84 -0.52
C LEU A 186 -10.66 -17.05 -2.01
N TRP A 187 -9.77 -17.75 -2.70
CA TRP A 187 -9.89 -18.08 -4.12
C TRP A 187 -11.20 -18.80 -4.43
N ASN A 188 -11.59 -19.75 -3.58
CA ASN A 188 -12.84 -20.49 -3.76
C ASN A 188 -14.08 -19.67 -3.38
N LEU A 189 -13.96 -18.76 -2.43
CA LEU A 189 -15.06 -17.98 -1.89
C LEU A 189 -15.40 -16.76 -2.77
N LEU A 190 -14.38 -15.99 -3.16
CA LEU A 190 -14.52 -14.67 -3.81
C LEU A 190 -15.28 -14.66 -5.14
N PRO A 191 -15.18 -15.68 -6.03
CA PRO A 191 -15.98 -15.73 -7.25
C PRO A 191 -17.50 -15.68 -7.01
N SER A 192 -17.95 -16.09 -5.82
CA SER A 192 -19.37 -16.04 -5.44
C SER A 192 -19.86 -14.64 -5.07
N TYR A 193 -18.96 -13.65 -4.96
CA TYR A 193 -19.27 -12.28 -4.53
C TYR A 193 -19.16 -11.30 -5.71
N SER A 194 -20.27 -11.05 -6.40
CA SER A 194 -20.34 -10.16 -7.57
C SER A 194 -19.98 -8.69 -7.30
N ARG A 195 -19.92 -8.29 -6.02
CA ARG A 195 -19.61 -6.91 -5.59
C ARG A 195 -18.14 -6.69 -5.24
N LEU A 196 -17.30 -7.73 -5.33
CA LEU A 196 -15.89 -7.67 -4.99
C LEU A 196 -15.02 -7.78 -6.23
N ASN A 197 -13.99 -6.95 -6.28
CA ASN A 197 -12.90 -7.07 -7.23
C ASN A 197 -11.66 -7.51 -6.46
N CYS A 198 -10.98 -8.55 -6.95
CA CYS A 198 -9.81 -9.13 -6.28
C CYS A 198 -8.75 -9.50 -7.31
N HIS A 199 -7.49 -9.29 -6.92
CA HIS A 199 -6.30 -9.73 -7.64
C HIS A 199 -5.40 -10.42 -6.61
N ILE A 200 -5.04 -11.69 -6.88
CA ILE A 200 -4.19 -12.54 -6.05
C ILE A 200 -2.93 -12.87 -6.83
N VAL A 201 -1.75 -12.72 -6.22
CA VAL A 201 -0.48 -13.08 -6.83
C VAL A 201 0.54 -13.56 -5.79
N ASN A 202 1.38 -14.53 -6.15
CA ASN A 202 2.48 -14.96 -5.29
C ASN A 202 3.84 -14.43 -5.80
N HIS A 203 4.89 -14.64 -4.99
CA HIS A 203 6.22 -14.09 -5.23
C HIS A 203 6.74 -14.35 -6.65
N ASP A 204 6.69 -15.60 -7.11
CA ASP A 204 7.21 -16.05 -8.40
C ASP A 204 6.19 -15.97 -9.56
N ALA A 205 5.00 -15.42 -9.29
CA ALA A 205 3.88 -15.31 -10.23
C ALA A 205 3.41 -16.64 -10.82
N THR A 206 3.67 -17.78 -10.17
CA THR A 206 3.03 -19.07 -10.51
C THR A 206 1.53 -19.04 -10.20
N ILE A 207 1.13 -18.16 -9.26
CA ILE A 207 -0.24 -17.76 -9.01
C ILE A 207 -0.37 -16.30 -9.45
N ASP A 208 -1.20 -16.02 -10.45
CA ASP A 208 -1.65 -14.67 -10.86
C ASP A 208 -3.10 -14.79 -11.34
N TRP A 209 -4.03 -14.34 -10.50
CA TRP A 209 -5.45 -14.45 -10.78
C TRP A 209 -6.18 -13.17 -10.41
N THR A 210 -7.13 -12.77 -11.25
CA THR A 210 -8.05 -11.68 -10.97
C THR A 210 -9.44 -12.03 -11.48
N ASN A 211 -10.46 -11.54 -10.79
CA ASN A 211 -11.86 -11.63 -11.23
C ASN A 211 -12.31 -10.41 -12.05
N THR A 212 -11.37 -9.53 -12.44
CA THR A 212 -11.65 -8.32 -13.22
C THR A 212 -11.00 -8.37 -14.60
N GLU A 213 -11.41 -7.47 -15.47
CA GLU A 213 -10.69 -7.22 -16.72
C GLU A 213 -9.24 -6.83 -16.42
N THR A 214 -8.29 -7.48 -17.10
CA THR A 214 -6.86 -7.47 -16.74
C THR A 214 -6.13 -6.20 -17.15
N THR A 215 -6.78 -5.32 -17.91
CA THR A 215 -6.19 -4.08 -18.46
C THR A 215 -6.97 -2.84 -18.07
N MET A 216 -8.15 -2.98 -17.45
CA MET A 216 -9.01 -1.85 -17.14
C MET A 216 -8.84 -1.41 -15.67
N PRO A 217 -8.46 -0.15 -15.42
CA PRO A 217 -8.35 0.38 -14.07
C PRO A 217 -9.72 0.64 -13.45
N ILE A 218 -9.80 0.52 -12.12
CA ILE A 218 -11.00 0.77 -11.34
C ILE A 218 -10.78 2.02 -10.48
N ALA A 219 -11.58 3.07 -10.70
CA ALA A 219 -11.59 4.22 -9.79
C ALA A 219 -12.08 3.81 -8.40
N VAL A 220 -11.29 4.16 -7.38
CA VAL A 220 -11.57 3.85 -5.97
C VAL A 220 -11.69 5.10 -5.10
N THR A 221 -11.21 6.27 -5.56
CA THR A 221 -11.42 7.55 -4.89
C THR A 221 -11.75 8.62 -5.91
N TRP A 222 -12.83 9.37 -5.70
CA TRP A 222 -13.25 10.46 -6.57
C TRP A 222 -13.93 11.59 -5.79
N GLY A 223 -14.06 12.75 -6.42
CA GLY A 223 -14.65 13.94 -5.84
C GLY A 223 -15.44 14.75 -6.87
N VAL A 224 -16.52 15.37 -6.39
CA VAL A 224 -17.36 16.29 -7.16
C VAL A 224 -17.27 17.65 -6.48
N PHE A 225 -16.84 18.67 -7.23
CA PHE A 225 -16.57 20.00 -6.67
C PHE A 225 -17.34 21.10 -7.43
N PRO A 226 -17.71 22.20 -6.77
CA PRO A 226 -18.40 23.31 -7.42
C PRO A 226 -17.58 23.91 -8.58
N GLY A 227 -18.21 24.06 -9.74
CA GLY A 227 -17.62 24.73 -10.90
C GLY A 227 -16.44 23.98 -11.54
N SER A 228 -16.35 22.65 -11.40
CA SER A 228 -15.35 21.83 -12.07
C SER A 228 -15.88 20.45 -12.43
N GLU A 229 -15.19 19.76 -13.34
CA GLU A 229 -15.44 18.36 -13.65
C GLU A 229 -15.11 17.42 -12.46
N ILE A 230 -15.46 16.15 -12.61
CA ILE A 230 -15.17 15.09 -11.62
C ILE A 230 -13.66 14.82 -11.59
N ALA A 231 -13.08 14.79 -10.40
CA ALA A 231 -11.71 14.33 -10.21
C ALA A 231 -11.70 12.92 -9.64
N GLN A 232 -10.87 12.02 -10.17
CA GLN A 232 -10.76 10.62 -9.72
C GLN A 232 -9.30 10.22 -9.48
N PRO A 233 -8.67 10.75 -8.42
CA PRO A 233 -7.21 10.73 -8.28
C PRO A 233 -6.61 9.39 -7.87
N THR A 234 -7.41 8.35 -7.65
CA THR A 234 -6.92 7.06 -7.18
C THR A 234 -7.65 5.91 -7.85
N VAL A 235 -6.85 5.00 -8.42
CA VAL A 235 -7.31 3.80 -9.11
C VAL A 235 -6.64 2.54 -8.59
N VAL A 236 -7.26 1.39 -8.86
CA VAL A 236 -6.64 0.06 -8.80
C VAL A 236 -6.45 -0.41 -10.24
N ASP A 237 -5.22 -0.69 -10.65
CA ASP A 237 -4.87 -1.08 -12.03
C ASP A 237 -4.11 -2.42 -12.02
N PRO A 238 -4.61 -3.49 -12.67
CA PRO A 238 -3.97 -4.81 -12.62
C PRO A 238 -2.56 -4.86 -13.24
N LEU A 239 -2.25 -4.00 -14.22
CA LEU A 239 -0.89 -3.94 -14.76
C LEU A 239 0.07 -3.30 -13.75
N SER A 240 -0.31 -2.16 -13.18
CA SER A 240 0.45 -1.52 -12.10
C SER A 240 0.62 -2.43 -10.88
N PHE A 241 -0.37 -3.27 -10.56
CA PHE A 241 -0.32 -4.25 -9.47
C PHE A 241 0.82 -5.26 -9.66
N ARG A 242 0.95 -5.85 -10.85
CA ARG A 242 2.04 -6.79 -11.19
C ARG A 242 3.41 -6.15 -11.05
N VAL A 243 3.50 -4.87 -11.38
CA VAL A 243 4.74 -4.12 -11.25
C VAL A 243 5.05 -3.78 -9.79
N TRP A 244 4.04 -3.43 -8.99
CA TRP A 244 4.17 -3.18 -7.56
C TRP A 244 4.60 -4.44 -6.79
N LYS A 245 4.13 -5.62 -7.21
CA LYS A 245 4.44 -6.92 -6.61
C LYS A 245 5.90 -7.08 -6.21
N ASP A 246 6.81 -6.80 -7.15
CA ASP A 246 8.24 -7.07 -6.94
C ASP A 246 8.82 -6.19 -5.81
N GLU A 247 8.37 -4.94 -5.73
CA GLU A 247 8.72 -4.04 -4.62
C GLU A 247 8.07 -4.48 -3.31
N ALA A 248 6.79 -4.87 -3.34
CA ALA A 248 6.04 -5.33 -2.17
C ALA A 248 6.69 -6.58 -1.54
N PHE A 249 7.08 -7.56 -2.34
CA PHE A 249 7.80 -8.75 -1.86
C PHE A 249 9.23 -8.42 -1.43
N SER A 250 9.94 -7.54 -2.14
CA SER A 250 11.29 -7.12 -1.75
C SER A 250 11.33 -6.41 -0.39
N ALA A 251 10.27 -5.72 0.00
CA ALA A 251 10.18 -5.09 1.31
C ALA A 251 10.26 -6.10 2.48
N TRP A 252 9.83 -7.34 2.28
CA TRP A 252 10.04 -8.41 3.26
C TRP A 252 11.52 -8.79 3.41
N LEU A 253 12.28 -8.80 2.30
CA LEU A 253 13.72 -9.05 2.33
C LEU A 253 14.47 -7.93 3.05
N ASN A 254 14.02 -6.69 2.92
CA ASN A 254 14.56 -5.57 3.70
C ASN A 254 14.34 -5.81 5.20
N TRP A 255 13.16 -6.29 5.61
CA TRP A 255 12.92 -6.66 7.00
C TRP A 255 13.81 -7.83 7.43
N SER A 256 13.92 -8.91 6.65
CA SER A 256 14.78 -10.04 7.02
C SER A 256 16.25 -9.64 7.18
N SER A 257 16.72 -8.67 6.39
CA SER A 257 18.11 -8.20 6.38
C SER A 257 18.54 -7.49 7.69
N ILE A 258 17.61 -7.06 8.55
CA ILE A 258 17.96 -6.50 9.86
C ILE A 258 18.52 -7.57 10.80
N TYR A 259 18.22 -8.84 10.55
CA TYR A 259 18.73 -9.96 11.31
C TYR A 259 19.97 -10.54 10.61
N ALA A 260 20.96 -10.95 11.40
CA ALA A 260 22.18 -11.54 10.85
C ALA A 260 21.90 -12.87 10.14
N GLU A 261 22.75 -13.22 9.17
CA GLU A 261 22.65 -14.48 8.44
C GLU A 261 22.74 -15.69 9.38
N GLY A 262 21.93 -16.72 9.10
CA GLY A 262 21.86 -17.93 9.92
C GLY A 262 21.07 -17.81 11.23
N THR A 263 20.56 -16.62 11.58
CA THR A 263 19.69 -16.46 12.75
C THR A 263 18.30 -17.06 12.53
N SER A 264 17.67 -17.54 13.60
CA SER A 264 16.30 -18.07 13.55
C SER A 264 15.30 -17.07 13.00
N SER A 265 15.39 -15.79 13.41
CA SER A 265 14.52 -14.70 12.93
C SER A 265 14.60 -14.53 11.41
N ARG A 266 15.83 -14.51 10.86
CA ARG A 266 16.03 -14.36 9.41
C ARG A 266 15.48 -15.55 8.65
N CYS A 267 15.82 -16.77 9.10
CA CYS A 267 15.32 -17.99 8.47
C CYS A 267 13.79 -18.10 8.54
N LEU A 268 13.15 -17.64 9.62
CA LEU A 268 11.70 -17.60 9.75
C LEU A 268 11.08 -16.68 8.70
N LEU A 269 11.57 -15.44 8.58
CA LEU A 269 11.08 -14.48 7.59
C LEU A 269 11.30 -14.98 6.16
N GLU A 270 12.49 -15.49 5.83
CA GLU A 270 12.78 -16.02 4.49
C GLU A 270 11.86 -17.18 4.12
N LYS A 271 11.61 -18.12 5.06
CA LYS A 271 10.62 -19.20 4.85
C LYS A 271 9.20 -18.66 4.69
N PHE A 272 8.83 -17.66 5.48
CA PHE A 272 7.52 -17.03 5.39
C PHE A 272 7.30 -16.41 4.00
N ILE A 273 8.26 -15.65 3.49
CA ILE A 273 8.20 -14.99 2.16
C ILE A 273 7.94 -16.00 1.03
N MET A 274 8.56 -17.18 1.09
CA MET A 274 8.37 -18.23 0.08
C MET A 274 7.00 -18.91 0.15
N SER A 275 6.25 -18.73 1.25
CA SER A 275 4.98 -19.42 1.51
C SER A 275 3.75 -18.51 1.46
N ILE A 276 3.95 -17.19 1.39
CA ILE A 276 2.86 -16.21 1.40
C ILE A 276 2.38 -15.88 0.00
N VAL A 277 1.10 -15.53 -0.03
CA VAL A 277 0.40 -15.00 -1.19
C VAL A 277 -0.03 -13.57 -0.84
N TRP A 278 -0.12 -12.73 -1.85
CA TRP A 278 -0.60 -11.37 -1.79
C TRP A 278 -1.96 -11.25 -2.48
#